data_AF-A0A967VY46-F1
#
_entry.id   AF-A0A967VY46-F1
#
_cell.length_a   1.000
_cell.length_b   1.000
_cell.length_c   1.000
_cell.angle_alpha   90.00
_cell.angle_beta   90.00
_cell.angle_gamma   90.00
#
_symmetry.space_group_name_H-M   'P 1'
#
loop_
_entity.id
_entity.type
_entity.pdbx_description
1 polymer ?
#
loop_
_entity_poly.entity_id
_entity_poly.type
_entity_poly.pdbx_seq_one_letter_code
_entity_poly.pdbx_strand_id
1 'polypeptide(L)'
;QVNDSLYRVTIKPERDAINNSPWYAFQIWSTQPDTIKLQLDYEHGQHRYIPKLSEDSRHWQRIDSTNYSADTTQGTATLTLNIERKPLWVSAQELLTQKNYTSWTDSLTKKPFVSR
;
A
#
# COMPACT_ATOMS: atom_id res chain seq x y z
N GLN A 1 3.15 -17.82 -4.43
CA GLN A 1 4.51 -17.61 -4.98
C GLN A 1 4.49 -18.07 -6.43
N VAL A 2 5.05 -17.28 -7.37
CA VAL A 2 5.09 -17.62 -8.80
C VAL A 2 6.39 -18.36 -9.13
N ASN A 3 7.51 -17.92 -8.56
CA ASN A 3 8.80 -18.63 -8.55
C ASN A 3 9.66 -18.16 -7.35
N ASP A 4 10.92 -18.59 -7.29
CA ASP A 4 11.84 -18.34 -6.17
C ASP A 4 11.94 -16.86 -5.74
N SER A 5 11.86 -15.92 -6.69
CA SER A 5 11.98 -14.48 -6.39
C SER A 5 10.76 -13.65 -6.78
N LEU A 6 9.77 -14.23 -7.47
CA LEU A 6 8.54 -13.54 -7.87
C LEU A 6 7.35 -14.05 -7.04
N TYR A 7 6.79 -13.14 -6.26
CA TYR A 7 5.54 -13.30 -5.53
C TYR A 7 4.45 -12.49 -6.22
N ARG A 8 3.19 -12.91 -6.06
CA ARG A 8 2.03 -12.19 -6.57
C ARG A 8 1.03 -12.01 -5.46
N VAL A 9 0.48 -10.80 -5.37
CA VAL A 9 -0.71 -10.50 -4.57
C VAL A 9 -1.82 -10.07 -5.53
N THR A 10 -3.01 -10.64 -5.33
CA THR A 10 -4.21 -10.27 -6.08
C THR A 10 -5.00 -9.26 -5.26
N ILE A 11 -5.22 -8.09 -5.84
CA ILE A 11 -5.97 -7.00 -5.25
C ILE A 11 -7.38 -7.05 -5.81
N LYS A 12 -8.36 -7.17 -4.90
CA LYS A 12 -9.78 -7.23 -5.23
C LYS A 12 -10.46 -5.91 -4.83
N PRO A 13 -11.45 -5.44 -5.58
CA PRO A 13 -12.25 -4.30 -5.16
C PRO A 13 -13.12 -4.69 -3.96
N GLU A 14 -13.54 -3.68 -3.19
CA GLU A 14 -14.56 -3.86 -2.14
C GLU A 14 -15.91 -4.31 -2.73
N ARG A 15 -16.23 -3.82 -3.94
CA ARG A 15 -17.39 -4.23 -4.72
C ARG A 15 -17.13 -4.08 -6.21
N ASP A 16 -17.55 -5.08 -6.98
CA ASP A 16 -17.44 -5.07 -8.44
C ASP A 16 -18.33 -3.99 -9.08
N ALA A 17 -17.91 -3.49 -10.24
CA ALA A 17 -18.64 -2.58 -11.13
C ALA A 17 -18.96 -1.14 -10.63
N ILE A 18 -18.46 -0.71 -9.46
CA ILE A 18 -18.62 0.70 -9.03
C ILE A 18 -17.51 1.59 -9.60
N ASN A 19 -16.23 1.18 -9.48
CA ASN A 19 -15.10 1.92 -10.05
C ASN A 19 -13.89 1.01 -10.32
N ASN A 20 -13.09 1.37 -11.31
CA ASN A 20 -11.78 0.74 -11.54
C ASN A 20 -10.74 1.41 -10.61
N SER A 21 -10.89 1.25 -9.29
CA SER A 21 -9.92 1.77 -8.31
C SER A 21 -9.73 0.84 -7.11
N PRO A 22 -9.36 -0.43 -7.35
CA PRO A 22 -9.00 -1.34 -6.27
C PRO A 22 -7.86 -0.75 -5.44
N TRP A 23 -8.15 -0.51 -4.16
CA TRP A 23 -7.22 0.05 -3.19
C TRP A 23 -6.56 -1.07 -2.39
N TYR A 24 -5.32 -0.86 -1.95
CA TYR A 24 -4.59 -1.84 -1.17
C TYR A 24 -3.75 -1.19 -0.08
N ALA A 25 -3.63 -1.90 1.04
CA ALA A 25 -2.59 -1.71 2.04
C ALA A 25 -2.37 -3.02 2.79
N PHE A 26 -1.11 -3.43 2.90
CA PHE A 26 -0.74 -4.65 3.62
C PHE A 26 0.66 -4.52 4.22
N GLN A 27 0.99 -5.45 5.10
CA GLN A 27 2.35 -5.62 5.62
C GLN A 27 3.00 -6.83 4.94
N ILE A 28 4.30 -6.75 4.70
CA ILE A 28 5.12 -7.84 4.18
C ILE A 28 6.42 -7.92 4.99
N TRP A 29 6.88 -9.14 5.28
CA TRP A 29 8.09 -9.41 6.05
C TRP A 29 8.64 -10.81 5.73
N SER A 30 9.88 -11.07 6.14
CA SER A 30 10.53 -12.38 6.03
C SER A 30 11.23 -12.75 7.33
N THR A 31 11.47 -14.04 7.57
CA THR A 31 12.24 -14.48 8.74
C THR A 31 13.74 -14.22 8.60
N GLN A 32 14.23 -14.10 7.36
CA GLN A 32 15.59 -13.74 6.98
C GLN A 32 15.57 -12.58 5.96
N PRO A 33 16.53 -11.65 5.99
CA PRO A 33 16.62 -10.58 5.00
C PRO A 33 16.67 -11.12 3.57
N ASP A 34 15.84 -10.59 2.69
CA ASP A 34 15.77 -10.98 1.29
C ASP A 34 15.29 -9.82 0.40
N THR A 35 15.61 -9.88 -0.89
CA THR A 35 15.12 -8.97 -1.91
C THR A 35 14.20 -9.72 -2.85
N ILE A 36 12.91 -9.38 -2.83
CA ILE A 36 11.89 -10.05 -3.63
C ILE A 36 11.34 -9.15 -4.72
N LYS A 37 10.78 -9.77 -5.77
CA LYS A 37 9.84 -9.12 -6.70
C LYS A 37 8.42 -9.44 -6.27
N LEU A 38 7.60 -8.42 -6.09
CA LEU A 38 6.18 -8.54 -5.79
C LEU A 38 5.36 -7.96 -6.94
N GLN A 39 4.59 -8.81 -7.63
CA GLN A 39 3.62 -8.38 -8.61
C GLN A 39 2.28 -8.07 -7.94
N LEU A 40 1.79 -6.85 -8.16
CA LEU A 40 0.43 -6.43 -7.86
C LEU A 40 -0.45 -6.76 -9.06
N ASP A 41 -1.30 -7.75 -8.89
CA ASP A 41 -2.30 -8.19 -9.87
C ASP A 41 -3.69 -7.76 -9.43
N TYR A 42 -4.61 -7.54 -10.37
CA TYR A 42 -5.89 -6.88 -10.09
C TYR A 42 -7.07 -7.65 -10.66
N GLU A 43 -8.06 -7.92 -9.81
CA GLU A 43 -9.39 -8.38 -10.24
C GLU A 43 -10.29 -7.17 -10.48
N HIS A 44 -11.05 -7.20 -11.57
CA HIS A 44 -12.03 -6.15 -11.92
C HIS A 44 -11.47 -4.71 -11.89
N GLY A 45 -10.17 -4.56 -12.14
CA GLY A 45 -9.51 -3.27 -12.18
C GLY A 45 -8.06 -3.35 -12.67
N GLN A 46 -7.34 -2.23 -12.57
CA GLN A 46 -5.97 -2.08 -13.05
C GLN A 46 -5.14 -1.24 -12.08
N HIS A 47 -3.82 -1.41 -12.18
CA HIS A 47 -2.85 -0.64 -11.42
C HIS A 47 -2.99 0.87 -11.66
N ARG A 48 -3.05 1.64 -10.58
CA ARG A 48 -3.27 3.10 -10.61
C ARG A 48 -2.27 3.90 -9.79
N TYR A 49 -1.76 3.35 -8.71
CA TYR A 49 -1.03 4.10 -7.69
C TYR A 49 0.41 3.65 -7.60
N ILE A 50 1.35 4.58 -7.81
CA ILE A 50 2.74 4.39 -7.40
C ILE A 50 2.74 4.08 -5.89
N PRO A 51 3.18 2.88 -5.47
CA PRO A 51 3.07 2.47 -4.08
C PRO A 51 3.81 3.41 -3.14
N LYS A 52 3.26 3.52 -1.93
CA LYS A 52 3.93 4.13 -0.78
C LYS A 52 4.35 3.04 0.19
N LEU A 53 5.54 3.24 0.76
CA LEU A 53 6.16 2.36 1.73
C LEU A 53 6.28 3.06 3.08
N SER A 54 6.18 2.28 4.15
CA SER A 54 6.41 2.77 5.52
C SER A 54 6.88 1.63 6.42
N GLU A 55 7.81 1.92 7.33
CA GLU A 55 8.25 0.95 8.34
C GLU A 55 7.49 1.08 9.67
N ASP A 56 6.71 2.15 9.84
CA ASP A 56 6.11 2.52 11.13
C ASP A 56 4.64 2.95 11.03
N SER A 57 4.05 2.85 9.83
CA SER A 57 2.70 3.30 9.45
C SER A 57 2.43 4.80 9.69
N ARG A 58 3.45 5.61 9.94
CA ARG A 58 3.33 7.06 10.24
C ARG A 58 4.04 7.89 9.20
N HIS A 59 5.26 7.50 8.83
CA HIS A 59 6.06 8.16 7.82
C HIS A 59 6.02 7.34 6.54
N TRP A 60 5.52 7.95 5.47
CA TRP A 60 5.30 7.29 4.20
C TRP A 60 6.15 7.95 3.12
N GLN A 61 6.72 7.12 2.26
CA GLN A 61 7.50 7.56 1.11
C GLN A 61 7.04 6.80 -0.13
N ARG A 62 7.05 7.47 -1.29
CA ARG A 62 6.85 6.74 -2.55
C ARG A 62 8.01 5.76 -2.74
N ILE A 63 7.73 4.59 -3.30
CA ILE A 63 8.78 3.66 -3.72
C ILE A 63 9.72 4.35 -4.72
N ASP A 64 11.01 4.03 -4.63
CA ASP A 64 11.99 4.48 -5.61
C ASP A 64 11.59 4.01 -7.00
N SER A 65 11.64 4.90 -8.00
CA SER A 65 11.25 4.58 -9.37
C SER A 65 12.07 3.46 -10.00
N THR A 66 13.30 3.23 -9.54
CA THR A 66 14.15 2.11 -10.00
C THR A 66 13.68 0.75 -9.48
N ASN A 67 12.86 0.74 -8.42
CA ASN A 67 12.30 -0.45 -7.78
C ASN A 67 10.81 -0.68 -8.14
N TYR A 68 10.30 0.02 -9.15
CA TYR A 68 8.90 -0.01 -9.55
C TYR A 68 8.76 -0.03 -11.06
N SER A 69 7.90 -0.90 -11.56
CA SER A 69 7.52 -0.94 -12.97
C SER A 69 6.04 -1.24 -13.12
N ALA A 70 5.34 -0.48 -13.95
CA ALA A 70 3.94 -0.71 -14.30
C ALA A 70 3.85 -1.31 -15.71
N ASP A 71 3.04 -2.36 -15.85
CA ASP A 71 2.63 -2.91 -17.13
C ASP A 71 1.22 -2.38 -17.44
N THR A 72 1.13 -1.41 -18.34
CA THR A 72 -0.14 -0.79 -18.72
C THR A 72 -0.97 -1.66 -19.68
N THR A 73 -0.36 -2.67 -20.29
CA THR A 73 -1.07 -3.61 -21.18
C THR A 73 -1.82 -4.64 -20.35
N GLN A 74 -1.18 -5.19 -19.32
CA GLN A 74 -1.80 -6.14 -18.38
C GLN A 74 -2.52 -5.43 -17.22
N GLY A 75 -2.26 -4.15 -17.00
CA GLY A 75 -2.82 -3.40 -15.86
C GLY A 75 -2.24 -3.84 -14.52
N THR A 76 -0.99 -4.30 -14.49
CA THR A 76 -0.30 -4.78 -13.27
C THR A 76 0.90 -3.90 -12.91
N ALA A 77 1.49 -4.12 -11.75
CA ALA A 77 2.79 -3.53 -11.40
C ALA A 77 3.69 -4.55 -10.72
N THR A 78 5.00 -4.38 -10.86
CA THR A 78 6.01 -5.17 -10.17
C THR A 78 6.89 -4.27 -9.32
N LEU A 79 7.06 -4.65 -8.06
CA LEU A 79 7.87 -3.95 -7.06
C LEU A 79 9.08 -4.80 -6.71
N THR A 80 10.25 -4.18 -6.60
CA THR A 80 11.41 -4.79 -5.96
C THR A 80 11.47 -4.31 -4.51
N LEU A 81 11.37 -5.23 -3.56
CA LEU A 81 11.27 -4.92 -2.14
C LEU A 81 12.36 -5.63 -1.35
N ASN A 82 13.04 -4.88 -0.49
CA ASN A 82 13.88 -5.44 0.56
C ASN A 82 12.99 -5.73 1.76
N ILE A 83 12.93 -6.99 2.17
CA ILE A 83 12.11 -7.44 3.29
C ILE A 83 12.98 -8.11 4.33
N GLU A 84 12.63 -7.91 5.59
CA GLU A 84 13.31 -8.49 6.74
C GLU A 84 12.29 -8.85 7.81
N ARG A 85 12.76 -9.16 9.03
CA ARG A 85 11.86 -9.51 10.14
C ARG A 85 10.94 -8.37 10.56
N LYS A 86 11.41 -7.13 10.40
CA LYS A 86 10.60 -5.94 10.63
C LYS A 86 9.58 -5.79 9.49
N PRO A 87 8.28 -5.67 9.77
CA PRO A 87 7.27 -5.51 8.73
C PRO A 87 7.42 -4.20 7.95
N LEU A 88 7.34 -4.32 6.63
CA LEU A 88 7.22 -3.20 5.70
C LEU A 88 5.75 -3.03 5.30
N TRP A 89 5.21 -1.84 5.46
CA TRP A 89 3.91 -1.47 4.91
C TRP A 89 4.06 -1.14 3.44
N VAL A 90 3.16 -1.67 2.61
CA VAL A 90 3.03 -1.39 1.19
C VAL A 90 1.58 -0.97 0.92
N SER A 91 1.37 0.24 0.40
CA SER A 91 0.01 0.75 0.19
C SER A 91 -0.14 1.62 -1.06
N ALA A 92 -1.38 1.72 -1.54
CA ALA A 92 -1.75 2.65 -2.59
C ALA A 92 -1.64 4.12 -2.14
N GLN A 93 -1.97 4.39 -0.87
CA GLN A 93 -1.89 5.70 -0.23
C GLN A 93 -1.61 5.56 1.27
N GLU A 94 -1.24 6.66 1.91
CA GLU A 94 -0.99 6.73 3.35
C GLU A 94 -2.24 6.35 4.13
N LEU A 95 -2.04 5.63 5.23
CA LEU A 95 -3.14 5.20 6.08
C LEU A 95 -3.58 6.33 7.00
N LEU A 96 -4.82 6.78 6.82
CA LEU A 96 -5.54 7.60 7.80
C LEU A 96 -6.55 6.71 8.51
N THR A 97 -6.17 6.22 9.69
CA THR A 97 -7.01 5.33 10.50
C THR A 97 -7.99 6.12 11.35
N GLN A 98 -9.00 5.43 11.90
CA GLN A 98 -9.93 6.01 12.87
C GLN A 98 -9.19 6.74 14.01
N LYS A 99 -8.09 6.18 14.52
CA LYS A 99 -7.28 6.81 15.58
C LYS A 99 -6.68 8.14 15.13
N ASN A 100 -6.23 8.25 13.88
CA ASN A 100 -5.73 9.51 13.32
C ASN A 100 -6.85 10.55 13.29
N TYR A 101 -8.04 10.17 12.79
CA TYR A 101 -9.19 11.05 12.75
C TYR A 101 -9.63 11.49 14.14
N THR A 102 -9.76 10.57 15.11
CA THR A 102 -10.11 10.92 16.49
C THR A 102 -9.11 11.88 17.11
N SER A 103 -7.80 11.61 16.97
CA SER A 103 -6.77 12.51 17.50
C SER A 103 -6.83 13.90 16.87
N TRP A 104 -7.10 13.97 15.57
CA TRP A 104 -7.27 15.24 14.87
C TRP A 104 -8.53 15.97 15.32
N THR A 105 -9.69 15.31 15.40
CA THR A 105 -10.93 15.94 15.87
C THR A 105 -10.80 16.42 17.32
N ASP A 106 -10.17 15.65 18.20
CA ASP A 106 -9.90 16.04 19.59
C ASP A 106 -8.95 17.24 19.69
N SER A 107 -8.07 17.43 18.69
CA SER A 107 -7.23 18.63 18.61
C SER A 107 -8.02 19.87 18.21
N LEU A 108 -9.07 19.70 17.39
CA LEU A 108 -9.92 20.80 16.94
C LEU A 108 -10.84 21.30 18.04
N THR A 109 -11.38 20.41 18.89
CA THR A 109 -12.27 20.79 20.02
C THR A 109 -11.56 21.64 21.08
N LYS A 110 -10.22 21.68 21.08
CA LYS A 110 -9.44 22.59 21.93
C LYS A 110 -9.45 24.05 21.45
N LYS A 111 -9.96 24.32 20.24
CA LYS A 111 -10.05 25.68 19.69
C LYS A 111 -11.31 26.36 20.22
N PRO A 112 -11.22 27.64 20.66
CA PRO A 112 -12.33 28.31 21.37
C PRO A 112 -13.58 28.54 20.51
N PHE A 113 -13.48 28.36 19.20
CA PHE A 113 -14.57 28.55 18.24
C PHE A 113 -15.14 27.24 17.67
N VAL A 114 -14.75 26.08 18.21
CA VAL A 114 -15.22 24.76 17.75
C VAL A 114 -16.05 24.09 18.85
N SER A 115 -17.28 23.70 18.53
CA SER A 115 -18.14 22.86 19.38
C SER A 115 -18.25 21.44 18.81
N ARG A 116 -18.43 20.45 19.68
CA ARG A 116 -18.67 19.06 19.28
C ARG A 116 -20.13 18.82 18.92
#